data_AF-A0A182Y5D6-F1
#
_entry.id   AF-A0A182Y5D6-F1
#
_cell.length_a   1.000
_cell.length_b   1.000
_cell.length_c   1.000
_cell.angle_alpha   90.00
_cell.angle_beta   90.00
_cell.angle_gamma   90.00
#
_symmetry.space_group_name_H-M   'P 1'
#
loop_
_entity.id
_entity.type
_entity.pdbx_description
1 polymer ?
#
loop_
_entity_poly.entity_id
_entity_poly.type
_entity_poly.pdbx_seq_one_letter_code
_entity_poly.pdbx_strand_id
1 'polypeptide(L)'
;MSSVAKPDDKAVDIPEKLYDAASKRTYRRMRFFGKGGFAKCYEIVDVATGDVFAGKIVSKKLMMKHNQKEKMTQEISIHRSLNHKNIVGFHSFFDDPLNIYIVLELCKKRSDPLKRPRIHKLFEFEFLAGSHIPNSLPISCLTMAPRADQLEQAERMNRKPLSEMNGGDDTRFESSFLKNNLHDAITASGMISRHNDTYRTDIETLHRELTKLFLAKPPRLANNLDDENTDPAVQPLFWVSKWVDYSDKYGFGYQLSDEGMGVMFNDTTKLIMLANGHNVHFIDKEGQESYWDVNNFPPHLEKKMKLLTYFKRYMMEHLVKAGAGVMNVESDQISRIPHMHTWFRTLCAVVMHLTNGTVQLNFSDHQKIILCPLMRAVTLMDNNKNFRTYRFQTIIEQGCSNDLYTKIRYAHEKIKKLLEKLS
;
A
#
# COMPACT_ATOMS: atom_id res chain seq x y z
N MET A 1 15.80 56.65 -15.65
CA MET A 1 14.67 56.19 -16.51
C MET A 1 13.48 55.91 -15.61
N SER A 2 12.42 56.71 -15.77
CA SER A 2 11.19 56.67 -14.98
C SER A 2 10.45 55.36 -15.17
N SER A 3 10.19 54.64 -14.07
CA SER A 3 9.31 53.47 -14.08
C SER A 3 7.87 53.93 -14.32
N VAL A 4 7.37 53.70 -15.53
CA VAL A 4 5.98 53.89 -15.91
C VAL A 4 5.12 53.00 -15.01
N ALA A 5 4.30 53.62 -14.18
CA ALA A 5 3.29 52.94 -13.38
C ALA A 5 2.31 52.21 -14.31
N LYS A 6 2.10 50.92 -14.06
CA LYS A 6 1.05 50.14 -14.75
C LYS A 6 -0.32 50.70 -14.35
N PRO A 7 -1.30 50.75 -15.27
CA PRO A 7 -2.59 51.38 -15.02
C PRO A 7 -3.36 50.59 -13.96
N ASP A 8 -4.02 51.34 -13.06
CA ASP A 8 -4.89 50.87 -11.99
C ASP A 8 -5.89 49.80 -12.49
N ASP A 9 -5.70 48.58 -12.00
CA ASP A 9 -6.70 47.53 -11.99
C ASP A 9 -7.79 47.97 -10.99
N LYS A 10 -8.81 48.68 -11.47
CA LYS A 10 -9.93 49.17 -10.64
C LYS A 10 -10.46 48.01 -9.80
N ALA A 11 -10.07 47.99 -8.52
CA ALA A 11 -10.46 46.97 -7.58
C ALA A 11 -11.98 47.00 -7.45
N VAL A 12 -12.65 45.93 -7.86
CA VAL A 12 -14.04 45.68 -7.43
C VAL A 12 -13.98 45.61 -5.91
N ASP A 13 -14.51 46.64 -5.26
CA ASP A 13 -14.41 46.79 -3.83
C ASP A 13 -15.30 45.73 -3.16
N ILE A 14 -14.75 45.01 -2.18
CA ILE A 14 -15.50 43.98 -1.47
C ILE A 14 -16.43 44.72 -0.51
N PRO A 15 -17.76 44.47 -0.55
CA PRO A 15 -18.71 45.22 0.25
C PRO A 15 -18.40 45.12 1.74
N GLU A 16 -18.79 46.16 2.50
CA GLU A 16 -18.61 46.18 3.96
C GLU A 16 -19.55 45.19 4.67
N LYS A 17 -20.74 44.97 4.09
CA LYS A 17 -21.70 43.96 4.56
C LYS A 17 -21.77 42.82 3.56
N LEU A 18 -21.54 41.62 4.04
CA LEU A 18 -21.60 40.36 3.28
C LEU A 18 -22.88 39.64 3.69
N TYR A 19 -23.78 39.41 2.75
CA TYR A 19 -25.07 38.80 3.03
C TYR A 19 -25.11 37.36 2.51
N ASP A 20 -25.42 36.42 3.41
CA ASP A 20 -25.71 35.04 3.09
C ASP A 20 -27.23 34.86 2.94
N ALA A 21 -27.69 34.76 1.70
CA ALA A 21 -29.11 34.60 1.39
C ALA A 21 -29.70 33.27 1.89
N ALA A 22 -28.89 32.21 1.99
CA ALA A 22 -29.35 30.88 2.39
C ALA A 22 -29.61 30.80 3.89
N SER A 23 -28.68 31.33 4.70
CA SER A 23 -28.83 31.35 6.17
C SER A 23 -29.50 32.62 6.72
N LYS A 24 -29.77 33.61 5.86
CA LYS A 24 -30.25 34.96 6.21
C LYS A 24 -29.33 35.68 7.21
N ARG A 25 -28.03 35.35 7.20
CA ARG A 25 -27.02 35.98 8.05
C ARG A 25 -26.34 37.13 7.34
N THR A 26 -25.97 38.15 8.11
CA THR A 26 -25.17 39.27 7.63
C THR A 26 -23.85 39.29 8.38
N TYR A 27 -22.75 39.33 7.65
CA TYR A 27 -21.42 39.52 8.22
C TYR A 27 -20.92 40.92 7.91
N ARG A 28 -20.35 41.61 8.90
CA ARG A 28 -19.64 42.87 8.69
C ARG A 28 -18.16 42.58 8.48
N ARG A 29 -17.62 43.05 7.35
CA ARG A 29 -16.20 42.99 7.03
C ARG A 29 -15.43 43.98 7.90
N MET A 30 -14.37 43.48 8.52
CA MET A 30 -13.50 44.22 9.44
C MET A 30 -12.07 44.24 8.87
N ARG A 31 -11.06 44.01 9.73
CA ARG A 31 -9.64 44.13 9.41
C ARG A 31 -9.22 43.22 8.23
N PHE A 32 -8.43 43.75 7.32
CA PHE A 32 -7.79 42.95 6.28
C PHE A 32 -6.63 42.11 6.83
N PHE A 33 -6.54 40.83 6.44
CA PHE A 33 -5.47 39.91 6.86
C PHE A 33 -4.39 39.71 5.79
N GLY A 34 -4.79 39.66 4.52
CA GLY A 34 -3.86 39.39 3.44
C GLY A 34 -4.54 39.06 2.12
N LYS A 35 -3.78 39.15 1.04
CA LYS A 35 -4.21 38.84 -0.33
C LYS A 35 -3.35 37.70 -0.87
N GLY A 36 -4.00 36.64 -1.32
CA GLY A 36 -3.39 35.59 -2.13
C GLY A 36 -3.62 35.83 -3.63
N GLY A 37 -3.29 34.84 -4.46
CA GLY A 37 -3.44 34.95 -5.93
C GLY A 37 -4.88 35.22 -6.39
N PHE A 38 -5.88 34.62 -5.73
CA PHE A 38 -7.29 34.70 -6.12
C PHE A 38 -8.23 35.19 -5.02
N ALA A 39 -7.73 35.26 -3.79
CA ALA A 39 -8.54 35.49 -2.59
C ALA A 39 -8.01 36.65 -1.75
N LYS A 40 -8.90 37.37 -1.10
CA LYS A 40 -8.59 38.33 -0.04
C LYS A 40 -9.19 37.82 1.26
N CYS A 41 -8.42 37.85 2.34
CA CYS A 41 -8.86 37.41 3.65
C CYS A 41 -9.11 38.61 4.56
N TYR A 42 -10.24 38.61 5.26
CA TYR A 42 -10.62 39.64 6.21
C TYR A 42 -11.09 38.99 7.50
N GLU A 43 -11.00 39.74 8.59
CA GLU A 43 -11.81 39.52 9.77
C GLU A 43 -13.26 39.85 9.42
N ILE A 44 -14.20 39.00 9.80
CA ILE A 44 -15.62 39.24 9.60
C ILE A 44 -16.36 38.96 10.90
N VAL A 45 -17.43 39.72 11.16
CA VAL A 45 -18.23 39.60 12.39
C VAL A 45 -19.66 39.30 12.00
N ASP A 46 -20.23 38.22 12.54
CA ASP A 46 -21.66 37.95 12.40
C ASP A 46 -22.43 39.05 13.14
N VAL A 47 -23.27 39.79 12.41
CA VAL A 47 -23.98 40.95 12.95
C VAL A 47 -25.02 40.54 14.00
N ALA A 48 -25.58 39.33 13.91
CA ALA A 48 -26.60 38.86 14.82
C ALA A 48 -26.00 38.32 16.14
N THR A 49 -24.90 37.56 16.07
CA THR A 49 -24.31 36.93 17.26
C THR A 49 -23.12 37.69 17.85
N GLY A 50 -22.48 38.55 17.07
CA GLY A 50 -21.23 39.21 17.46
C GLY A 50 -19.98 38.32 17.34
N ASP A 51 -20.13 37.09 16.86
CA ASP A 51 -19.01 36.15 16.71
C ASP A 51 -18.05 36.60 15.61
N VAL A 52 -16.76 36.38 15.87
CA VAL A 52 -15.67 36.84 14.98
C VAL A 52 -15.06 35.65 14.24
N PHE A 53 -14.96 35.78 12.92
CA PHE A 53 -14.48 34.75 12.00
C PHE A 53 -13.42 35.30 11.03
N ALA A 54 -12.77 34.40 10.29
CA ALA A 54 -11.99 34.74 9.12
C ALA A 54 -12.81 34.51 7.85
N GLY A 55 -13.02 35.56 7.06
CA GLY A 55 -13.68 35.51 5.77
C GLY A 55 -12.67 35.49 4.63
N LYS A 56 -12.63 34.38 3.87
CA LYS A 56 -11.88 34.28 2.61
C LYS A 56 -12.82 34.60 1.46
N ILE A 57 -12.59 35.73 0.79
CA ILE A 57 -13.38 36.21 -0.34
C ILE A 57 -12.64 35.94 -1.65
N VAL A 58 -13.25 35.15 -2.52
CA VAL A 58 -12.70 34.74 -3.82
C VAL A 58 -13.53 35.37 -4.94
N SER A 59 -12.89 36.11 -5.83
CA SER A 59 -13.59 36.76 -6.95
C SER A 59 -13.94 35.74 -8.04
N LYS A 60 -15.22 35.64 -8.40
CA LYS A 60 -15.71 34.75 -9.48
C LYS A 60 -15.10 35.12 -10.83
N LYS A 61 -14.81 36.39 -11.07
CA LYS A 61 -14.12 36.87 -12.29
C LYS A 61 -12.72 36.29 -12.44
N LEU A 62 -12.04 36.00 -11.32
CA LEU A 62 -10.72 35.37 -11.33
C LEU A 62 -10.78 33.84 -11.43
N MET A 63 -12.00 33.25 -11.51
CA MET A 63 -12.26 31.80 -11.58
C MET A 63 -12.78 31.33 -12.95
N MET A 64 -12.54 32.11 -14.02
CA MET A 64 -13.12 31.89 -15.36
C MET A 64 -12.66 30.60 -16.06
N LYS A 65 -11.66 29.88 -15.54
CA LYS A 65 -11.21 28.59 -16.10
C LYS A 65 -11.91 27.41 -15.41
N HIS A 66 -12.39 26.44 -16.19
CA HIS A 66 -13.11 25.25 -15.69
C HIS A 66 -12.40 24.54 -14.53
N ASN A 67 -11.08 24.31 -14.65
CA ASN A 67 -10.28 23.64 -13.62
C ASN A 67 -10.21 24.40 -12.29
N GLN A 68 -10.45 25.72 -12.26
CA GLN A 68 -10.42 26.50 -11.02
C GLN A 68 -11.72 26.34 -10.22
N LYS A 69 -12.86 26.21 -10.90
CA LYS A 69 -14.16 25.99 -10.26
C LYS A 69 -14.21 24.64 -9.54
N GLU A 70 -13.70 23.59 -10.17
CA GLU A 70 -13.57 22.26 -9.54
C GLU A 70 -12.67 22.29 -8.31
N LYS A 71 -11.52 22.98 -8.39
CA LYS A 71 -10.61 23.18 -7.25
C LYS A 71 -11.29 23.87 -6.07
N MET A 72 -12.14 24.86 -6.34
CA MET A 72 -12.91 25.55 -5.29
C MET A 72 -13.93 24.62 -4.62
N THR A 73 -14.67 23.84 -5.42
CA THR A 73 -15.64 22.87 -4.91
C THR A 73 -14.95 21.80 -4.06
N GLN A 74 -13.79 21.30 -4.51
CA GLN A 74 -12.98 20.36 -3.75
C GLN A 74 -12.47 20.97 -2.45
N GLU A 75 -11.96 22.21 -2.47
CA GLU A 75 -11.48 22.91 -1.28
C GLU A 75 -12.57 23.00 -0.20
N ILE A 76 -13.78 23.42 -0.58
CA ILE A 76 -14.93 23.50 0.33
C ILE A 76 -15.31 22.12 0.87
N SER A 77 -15.42 21.12 -0.01
CA SER A 77 -15.83 19.77 0.35
C SER A 77 -14.87 19.11 1.35
N ILE A 78 -13.57 19.20 1.07
CA ILE A 78 -12.53 18.63 1.92
C ILE A 78 -12.49 19.37 3.26
N HIS A 79 -12.44 20.70 3.25
CA HIS A 79 -12.30 21.44 4.51
C HIS A 79 -13.52 21.27 5.42
N ARG A 80 -14.72 21.19 4.86
CA ARG A 80 -15.96 20.93 5.60
C ARG A 80 -15.98 19.57 6.31
N SER A 81 -15.29 18.55 5.80
CA SER A 81 -15.27 17.21 6.41
C SER A 81 -14.25 17.07 7.55
N LEU A 82 -13.39 18.07 7.77
CA LEU A 82 -12.32 18.04 8.77
C LEU A 82 -12.80 18.64 10.10
N ASN A 83 -12.62 17.90 11.19
CA ASN A 83 -12.85 18.38 12.55
C ASN A 83 -11.73 17.89 13.48
N HIS A 84 -10.71 18.71 13.70
CA HIS A 84 -9.55 18.35 14.53
C HIS A 84 -8.94 19.59 15.17
N LYS A 85 -8.45 19.46 16.42
CA LYS A 85 -7.88 20.57 17.22
C LYS A 85 -6.76 21.36 16.52
N ASN A 86 -6.01 20.71 15.63
CA ASN A 86 -4.87 21.31 14.92
C ASN A 86 -5.19 21.72 13.47
N ILE A 87 -6.47 21.68 13.07
CA ILE A 87 -6.95 22.11 11.75
C ILE A 87 -7.91 23.28 11.97
N VAL A 88 -7.76 24.35 11.19
CA VAL A 88 -8.67 25.51 11.25
C VAL A 88 -10.10 25.05 10.99
N GLY A 89 -11.04 25.37 11.88
CA GLY A 89 -12.43 24.99 11.71
C GLY A 89 -13.09 25.62 10.47
N PHE A 90 -13.87 24.83 9.74
CA PHE A 90 -14.75 25.31 8.68
C PHE A 90 -16.14 25.63 9.26
N HIS A 91 -16.65 26.85 9.05
CA HIS A 91 -17.94 27.25 9.61
C HIS A 91 -19.05 27.24 8.55
N SER A 92 -18.88 27.97 7.45
CA SER A 92 -19.88 28.05 6.38
C SER A 92 -19.27 28.59 5.07
N PHE A 93 -20.03 28.54 3.99
CA PHE A 93 -19.71 29.24 2.75
C PHE A 93 -20.98 29.76 2.09
N PHE A 94 -20.87 30.83 1.31
CA PHE A 94 -21.97 31.42 0.53
C PHE A 94 -21.39 32.20 -0.66
N ASP A 95 -22.24 32.67 -1.56
CA ASP A 95 -21.82 33.41 -2.73
C ASP A 95 -22.80 34.53 -3.11
N ASP A 96 -22.28 35.52 -3.84
CA ASP A 96 -23.05 36.58 -4.49
C ASP A 96 -22.69 36.62 -5.99
N PRO A 97 -23.28 37.49 -6.82
CA PRO A 97 -22.96 37.54 -8.26
C PRO A 97 -21.47 37.73 -8.60
N LEU A 98 -20.68 38.30 -7.69
CA LEU A 98 -19.28 38.69 -7.92
C LEU A 98 -18.27 37.79 -7.19
N ASN A 99 -18.62 37.25 -6.03
CA ASN A 99 -17.68 36.63 -5.10
C ASN A 99 -18.23 35.33 -4.48
N ILE A 100 -17.31 34.47 -4.05
CA ILE A 100 -17.56 33.34 -3.16
C ILE A 100 -16.91 33.65 -1.82
N TYR A 101 -17.61 33.37 -0.73
CA TYR A 101 -17.22 33.65 0.64
C TYR A 101 -17.08 32.33 1.40
N ILE A 102 -15.91 32.10 2.00
CA ILE A 102 -15.69 30.99 2.93
C ILE A 102 -15.48 31.57 4.33
N VAL A 103 -16.29 31.14 5.29
CA VAL A 103 -16.25 31.53 6.70
C VAL A 103 -15.50 30.46 7.48
N LEU A 104 -14.39 30.85 8.09
CA LEU A 104 -13.46 29.98 8.81
C LEU A 104 -13.27 30.44 10.25
N GLU A 105 -12.82 29.53 11.09
CA GLU A 105 -12.34 29.83 12.43
C GLU A 105 -11.23 30.91 12.39
N LEU A 106 -11.36 31.93 13.24
CA LEU A 106 -10.32 32.93 13.40
C LEU A 106 -9.22 32.45 14.36
N CYS A 107 -8.02 32.21 13.86
CA CYS A 107 -6.86 31.91 14.68
C CYS A 107 -6.38 33.15 15.47
N LYS A 108 -6.81 33.27 16.74
CA LYS A 108 -6.55 34.44 17.60
C LYS A 108 -5.07 34.63 17.97
N LYS A 109 -4.28 33.55 17.98
CA LYS A 109 -2.83 33.60 18.16
C LYS A 109 -2.22 34.13 16.88
N ARG A 110 -1.94 35.44 16.84
CA ARG A 110 -1.22 36.11 15.75
C ARG A 110 0.17 35.48 15.63
N SER A 111 0.30 34.43 14.83
CA SER A 111 1.60 33.99 14.34
C SER A 111 2.12 35.12 13.48
N ASP A 112 3.05 35.88 14.04
CA ASP A 112 3.74 36.96 13.32
C ASP A 112 4.34 36.36 12.05
N PRO A 113 3.87 36.76 10.85
CA PRO A 113 4.39 36.23 9.60
C PRO A 113 5.90 36.46 9.46
N LEU A 114 6.45 37.49 10.12
CA LEU A 114 7.88 37.76 10.16
C LEU A 114 8.66 36.76 11.03
N LYS A 115 7.99 36.09 11.97
CA LYS A 115 8.56 35.01 12.79
C LYS A 115 8.44 33.63 12.13
N ARG A 116 7.81 33.54 10.95
CA ARG A 116 7.82 32.29 10.17
C ARG A 116 9.29 31.95 9.85
N PRO A 117 9.76 30.72 10.13
CA PRO A 117 11.08 30.31 9.72
C PRO A 117 11.25 30.50 8.21
N ARG A 118 12.37 31.10 7.81
CA ARG A 118 12.74 31.14 6.40
C ARG A 118 13.01 29.71 5.91
N ILE A 119 12.90 29.47 4.60
CA ILE A 119 13.07 28.13 4.02
C ILE A 119 14.39 27.46 4.46
N HIS A 120 15.49 28.21 4.56
CA HIS A 120 16.78 27.69 5.04
C HIS A 120 16.71 27.21 6.49
N LYS A 121 15.98 27.90 7.36
CA LYS A 121 15.79 27.47 8.75
C LYS A 121 14.88 26.26 8.85
N LEU A 122 13.98 26.04 7.89
CA LEU A 122 13.15 24.83 7.87
C LEU A 122 14.02 23.59 7.64
N PHE A 123 15.03 23.67 6.77
CA PHE A 123 15.97 22.57 6.53
C PHE A 123 16.80 22.19 7.77
N GLU A 124 16.88 23.06 8.78
CA GLU A 124 17.56 22.78 10.06
C GLU A 124 16.67 22.05 11.07
N PHE A 125 15.35 21.94 10.84
CA PHE A 125 14.46 21.21 11.75
C PHE A 125 14.78 19.72 11.68
N GLU A 126 14.80 19.04 12.81
CA GLU A 126 15.10 17.60 12.95
C GLU A 126 14.36 16.73 11.92
N PHE A 127 13.09 17.04 11.63
CA PHE A 127 12.30 16.35 10.61
C PHE A 127 12.85 16.46 9.17
N LEU A 128 13.46 17.60 8.81
CA LEU A 128 14.03 17.84 7.47
C LEU A 128 15.56 17.61 7.44
N ALA A 129 16.23 17.78 8.57
CA ALA A 129 17.69 17.66 8.72
C ALA A 129 18.13 16.22 9.02
N GLY A 130 17.33 15.47 9.79
CA GLY A 130 17.69 14.17 10.34
C GLY A 130 17.24 12.97 9.53
N SER A 131 16.32 13.15 8.57
CA SER A 131 15.80 12.05 7.74
C SER A 131 15.93 12.38 6.25
N HIS A 132 16.54 11.46 5.49
CA HIS A 132 16.60 11.56 4.04
C HIS A 132 15.17 11.53 3.47
N ILE A 133 14.77 12.61 2.81
CA ILE A 133 13.46 12.70 2.16
C ILE A 133 13.63 12.19 0.73
N PRO A 134 13.00 11.06 0.35
CA PRO A 134 13.12 10.55 -1.00
C PRO A 134 12.47 11.50 -2.00
N ASN A 135 13.09 11.67 -3.18
CA ASN A 135 12.57 12.53 -4.25
C ASN A 135 11.20 12.08 -4.78
N SER A 136 10.85 10.80 -4.57
CA SER A 136 9.53 10.22 -4.80
C SER A 136 9.34 8.99 -3.90
N LEU A 137 8.09 8.68 -3.55
CA LEU A 137 7.77 7.41 -2.89
C LEU A 137 7.42 6.36 -3.96
N PRO A 138 7.90 5.10 -3.82
CA PRO A 138 7.52 4.03 -4.73
C PRO A 138 6.05 3.62 -4.57
N ILE A 139 5.45 3.01 -5.61
CA ILE A 139 4.02 2.64 -5.66
C ILE A 139 3.62 1.72 -4.51
N SER A 140 4.52 0.82 -4.15
CA SER A 140 4.49 -0.03 -2.96
C SER A 140 4.24 0.69 -1.63
N CYS A 141 4.56 1.98 -1.51
CA CYS A 141 4.20 2.77 -0.34
C CYS A 141 2.68 2.91 -0.14
N LEU A 142 1.88 2.54 -1.14
CA LEU A 142 0.43 2.39 -1.02
C LEU A 142 0.01 1.19 -0.16
N THR A 143 0.87 0.17 -0.02
CA THR A 143 0.58 -1.05 0.75
C THR A 143 1.54 -1.30 1.90
N MET A 144 2.68 -0.60 1.93
CA MET A 144 3.78 -0.87 2.85
C MET A 144 4.40 0.43 3.36
N ALA A 145 4.83 0.45 4.62
CA ALA A 145 5.57 1.61 5.13
C ALA A 145 6.94 1.73 4.45
N PRO A 146 7.42 2.95 4.13
CA PRO A 146 8.77 3.15 3.62
C PRO A 146 9.86 2.86 4.68
N ARG A 147 11.06 2.56 4.19
CA ARG A 147 12.29 2.18 4.88
C ARG A 147 13.37 3.20 4.55
N ALA A 148 13.91 3.88 5.56
CA ALA A 148 14.93 4.91 5.39
C ALA A 148 16.37 4.36 5.40
N ASP A 149 16.54 3.06 5.69
CA ASP A 149 17.82 2.37 5.92
C ASP A 149 18.52 1.88 4.64
N GLN A 150 17.84 1.78 3.50
CA GLN A 150 18.44 1.27 2.25
C GLN A 150 19.19 2.31 1.40
N LEU A 151 19.19 3.58 1.80
CA LEU A 151 19.80 4.66 0.99
C LEU A 151 21.34 4.65 0.98
N GLU A 152 21.98 3.74 1.72
CA GLU A 152 23.45 3.67 1.80
C GLU A 152 24.12 2.60 0.90
N GLN A 153 23.40 1.64 0.28
CA GLN A 153 24.06 0.45 -0.30
C GLN A 153 23.55 -0.05 -1.68
N ALA A 154 23.16 0.86 -2.58
CA ALA A 154 22.67 0.48 -3.91
C ALA A 154 23.75 0.02 -4.94
N GLU A 155 25.03 -0.14 -4.58
CA GLU A 155 26.09 -0.32 -5.60
C GLU A 155 26.60 -1.74 -5.87
N ARG A 156 26.11 -2.80 -5.21
CA ARG A 156 26.65 -4.15 -5.47
C ARG A 156 25.61 -5.24 -5.39
N MET A 157 25.06 -5.66 -6.54
CA MET A 157 24.70 -7.06 -6.79
C MET A 157 24.36 -7.30 -8.28
N ASN A 158 25.40 -7.39 -9.12
CA ASN A 158 25.28 -8.01 -10.44
C ASN A 158 25.39 -9.53 -10.29
N ARG A 159 24.32 -10.29 -10.57
CA ARG A 159 24.39 -11.74 -10.77
C ARG A 159 23.68 -12.12 -12.08
N LYS A 160 24.37 -12.92 -12.89
CA LYS A 160 23.89 -13.49 -14.17
C LYS A 160 23.00 -14.72 -13.91
N PRO A 161 22.05 -15.04 -14.80
CA PRO A 161 21.17 -16.20 -14.62
C PRO A 161 21.92 -17.50 -14.92
N LEU A 162 21.66 -18.54 -14.11
CA LEU A 162 22.02 -19.93 -14.38
C LEU A 162 20.77 -20.69 -14.82
N SER A 163 20.81 -21.27 -16.02
CA SER A 163 19.87 -22.25 -16.54
C SER A 163 20.21 -23.65 -16.01
N GLU A 164 19.20 -24.50 -15.76
CA GLU A 164 19.20 -25.88 -16.29
C GLU A 164 17.92 -26.72 -16.07
N MET A 165 17.77 -27.62 -17.06
CA MET A 165 17.25 -28.99 -17.20
C MET A 165 15.86 -29.48 -16.71
N ASN A 166 15.10 -29.85 -17.75
CA ASN A 166 13.99 -30.79 -17.97
C ASN A 166 13.50 -31.68 -16.81
N GLY A 167 12.18 -31.66 -16.63
CA GLY A 167 11.36 -32.74 -16.06
C GLY A 167 10.04 -32.82 -16.85
N GLY A 168 9.64 -34.04 -17.23
CA GLY A 168 8.66 -34.34 -18.28
C GLY A 168 7.22 -33.88 -18.03
N ASP A 169 6.52 -33.73 -19.16
CA ASP A 169 5.13 -33.30 -19.33
C ASP A 169 4.14 -34.41 -18.93
N ASP A 170 3.23 -34.12 -18.00
CA ASP A 170 1.99 -34.90 -17.84
C ASP A 170 0.84 -34.08 -17.21
N THR A 171 0.43 -33.01 -17.89
CA THR A 171 -0.51 -31.98 -17.38
C THR A 171 -2.00 -32.38 -17.36
N ARG A 172 -2.39 -33.54 -17.92
CA ARG A 172 -3.82 -33.90 -18.08
C ARG A 172 -4.44 -34.67 -16.91
N PHE A 173 -3.65 -35.31 -16.05
CA PHE A 173 -4.16 -36.09 -14.92
C PHE A 173 -4.41 -35.26 -13.64
N GLU A 174 -3.94 -34.01 -13.56
CA GLU A 174 -3.88 -33.27 -12.28
C GLU A 174 -5.05 -32.30 -12.03
N SER A 175 -5.69 -31.78 -13.07
CA SER A 175 -6.86 -30.88 -12.91
C SER A 175 -8.06 -31.59 -12.26
N SER A 176 -8.21 -32.89 -12.50
CA SER A 176 -9.23 -33.74 -11.86
C SER A 176 -8.89 -33.97 -10.38
N PHE A 177 -7.61 -34.12 -10.04
CA PHE A 177 -7.16 -34.28 -8.65
C PHE A 177 -7.50 -33.05 -7.79
N LEU A 178 -7.18 -31.84 -8.26
CA LEU A 178 -7.52 -30.60 -7.56
C LEU A 178 -9.04 -30.42 -7.42
N LYS A 179 -9.81 -30.77 -8.46
CA LYS A 179 -11.28 -30.69 -8.43
C LYS A 179 -11.87 -31.65 -7.39
N ASN A 180 -11.32 -32.86 -7.27
CA ASN A 180 -11.78 -33.87 -6.32
C ASN A 180 -11.37 -33.55 -4.87
N ASN A 181 -10.27 -32.82 -4.69
CA ASN A 181 -9.72 -32.45 -3.38
C ASN A 181 -9.96 -30.98 -2.99
N LEU A 182 -10.96 -30.34 -3.60
CA LEU A 182 -11.26 -28.92 -3.36
C LEU A 182 -11.44 -28.59 -1.86
N HIS A 183 -12.04 -29.51 -1.11
CA HIS A 183 -12.34 -29.36 0.32
C HIS A 183 -11.33 -30.06 1.24
N ASP A 184 -10.14 -30.41 0.75
CA ASP A 184 -9.12 -31.06 1.55
C ASP A 184 -8.81 -30.32 2.87
N ALA A 185 -8.50 -31.13 3.89
CA ALA A 185 -8.23 -30.68 5.24
C ALA A 185 -6.85 -30.00 5.33
N ILE A 186 -6.71 -29.16 6.35
CA ILE A 186 -5.43 -28.54 6.68
C ILE A 186 -4.58 -29.57 7.43
N THR A 187 -3.40 -29.88 6.88
CA THR A 187 -2.47 -30.90 7.40
C THR A 187 -1.42 -30.30 8.34
N ALA A 188 -1.07 -29.03 8.17
CA ALA A 188 -0.21 -28.24 9.06
C ALA A 188 -0.58 -26.76 8.98
N SER A 189 -0.34 -25.98 10.04
CA SER A 189 -0.66 -24.55 10.06
C SER A 189 0.26 -23.79 11.00
N GLY A 190 0.64 -22.57 10.59
CA GLY A 190 1.18 -21.57 11.51
C GLY A 190 0.10 -21.06 12.46
N MET A 191 0.52 -20.70 13.68
CA MET A 191 -0.32 -19.94 14.61
C MET A 191 -0.38 -18.46 14.19
N ILE A 192 -1.50 -17.80 14.49
CA ILE A 192 -1.73 -16.39 14.15
C ILE A 192 -1.50 -15.52 15.42
N SER A 193 -0.87 -14.36 15.27
CA SER A 193 -0.75 -13.37 16.36
C SER A 193 -2.10 -12.70 16.65
N ARG A 194 -2.22 -11.95 17.76
CA ARG A 194 -3.48 -11.30 18.19
C ARG A 194 -3.79 -9.99 17.45
N HIS A 195 -2.80 -9.35 16.82
CA HIS A 195 -2.97 -8.08 16.10
C HIS A 195 -3.23 -8.32 14.60
N ASN A 196 -4.51 -8.49 14.20
CA ASN A 196 -4.86 -8.99 12.86
C ASN A 196 -5.81 -8.11 12.02
N ASP A 197 -6.38 -7.03 12.57
CA ASP A 197 -7.49 -6.32 11.91
C ASP A 197 -7.14 -5.80 10.52
N THR A 198 -5.90 -5.33 10.33
CA THR A 198 -5.42 -4.83 9.03
C THR A 198 -5.34 -5.94 7.98
N TYR A 199 -4.78 -7.10 8.34
CA TYR A 199 -4.57 -8.22 7.41
C TYR A 199 -5.86 -8.95 7.06
N ARG A 200 -6.84 -8.93 7.96
CA ARG A 200 -8.18 -9.46 7.71
C ARG A 200 -8.86 -8.74 6.54
N THR A 201 -8.75 -7.41 6.50
CA THR A 201 -9.36 -6.58 5.46
C THR A 201 -8.87 -6.94 4.05
N ASP A 202 -7.58 -7.28 3.91
CA ASP A 202 -6.99 -7.71 2.64
C ASP A 202 -7.56 -9.05 2.17
N ILE A 203 -7.68 -10.02 3.08
CA ILE A 203 -8.26 -11.34 2.78
C ILE A 203 -9.76 -11.21 2.45
N GLU A 204 -10.51 -10.39 3.19
CA GLU A 204 -11.93 -10.12 2.90
C GLU A 204 -12.11 -9.48 1.53
N THR A 205 -11.22 -8.54 1.18
CA THR A 205 -11.20 -7.90 -0.14
C THR A 205 -10.88 -8.91 -1.23
N LEU A 206 -9.86 -9.75 -1.05
CA LEU A 206 -9.51 -10.78 -2.02
C LEU A 206 -10.66 -11.78 -2.21
N HIS A 207 -11.29 -12.25 -1.12
CA HIS A 207 -12.43 -13.15 -1.17
C HIS A 207 -13.60 -12.54 -1.95
N ARG A 208 -13.93 -11.26 -1.68
CA ARG A 208 -14.98 -10.52 -2.40
C ARG A 208 -14.67 -10.39 -3.89
N GLU A 209 -13.44 -10.07 -4.26
CA GLU A 209 -13.03 -9.92 -5.66
C GLU A 209 -13.05 -11.26 -6.41
N LEU A 210 -12.61 -12.35 -5.78
CA LEU A 210 -12.74 -13.70 -6.35
C LEU A 210 -14.20 -14.14 -6.47
N THR A 211 -15.05 -13.81 -5.49
CA THR A 211 -16.50 -14.04 -5.57
C THR A 211 -17.09 -13.34 -6.80
N LYS A 212 -16.73 -12.07 -7.04
CA LYS A 212 -17.17 -11.34 -8.25
C LYS A 212 -16.70 -12.02 -9.53
N LEU A 213 -15.45 -12.47 -9.59
CA LEU A 213 -14.92 -13.22 -10.74
C LEU A 213 -15.76 -14.46 -11.03
N PHE A 214 -16.12 -15.26 -10.02
CA PHE A 214 -16.93 -16.46 -10.23
C PHE A 214 -18.38 -16.15 -10.61
N LEU A 215 -18.97 -15.09 -10.05
CA LEU A 215 -20.32 -14.66 -10.42
C LEU A 215 -20.40 -14.21 -11.88
N ALA A 216 -19.32 -13.64 -12.43
CA ALA A 216 -19.25 -13.23 -13.82
C ALA A 216 -19.14 -14.41 -14.82
N LYS A 217 -18.91 -15.64 -14.34
CA LYS A 217 -18.81 -16.86 -15.16
C LYS A 217 -17.88 -16.70 -16.38
N PRO A 218 -16.59 -16.41 -16.17
CA PRO A 218 -15.64 -16.16 -17.25
C PRO A 218 -15.57 -17.34 -18.24
N PRO A 219 -15.37 -17.08 -19.55
CA PRO A 219 -15.17 -18.12 -20.54
C PRO A 219 -14.07 -19.11 -20.14
N ARG A 220 -14.29 -20.40 -20.42
CA ARG A 220 -13.33 -21.48 -20.15
C ARG A 220 -12.59 -21.77 -21.45
N LEU A 221 -11.32 -21.40 -21.51
CA LEU A 221 -10.46 -21.60 -22.68
C LEU A 221 -9.73 -22.94 -22.58
N ALA A 222 -9.28 -23.45 -23.73
CA ALA A 222 -8.44 -24.65 -23.79
C ALA A 222 -7.05 -24.38 -23.18
N ASN A 223 -6.46 -23.22 -23.48
CA ASN A 223 -5.15 -22.79 -23.00
C ASN A 223 -5.26 -21.50 -22.18
N ASN A 224 -4.18 -21.14 -21.48
CA ASN A 224 -4.10 -19.83 -20.82
C ASN A 224 -4.11 -18.71 -21.86
N LEU A 225 -4.54 -17.52 -21.43
CA LEU A 225 -4.39 -16.31 -22.24
C LEU A 225 -2.90 -16.09 -22.58
N ASP A 226 -2.66 -15.58 -23.78
CA ASP A 226 -1.30 -15.27 -24.26
C ASP A 226 -0.68 -14.08 -23.51
N ASP A 227 0.56 -13.76 -23.87
CA ASP A 227 1.33 -12.69 -23.24
C ASP A 227 0.74 -11.30 -23.49
N GLU A 228 -0.03 -11.10 -24.57
CA GLU A 228 -0.72 -9.83 -24.91
C GLU A 228 -1.82 -9.47 -23.89
N ASN A 229 -2.39 -10.47 -23.23
CA ASN A 229 -3.40 -10.29 -22.19
C ASN A 229 -2.80 -10.12 -20.79
N THR A 230 -1.47 -10.14 -20.67
CA THR A 230 -0.81 -9.93 -19.38
C THR A 230 -0.69 -8.45 -19.05
N ASP A 231 -0.65 -8.12 -17.77
CA ASP A 231 -0.37 -6.77 -17.29
C ASP A 231 0.87 -6.78 -16.37
N PRO A 232 2.07 -6.54 -16.94
CA PRO A 232 3.30 -6.49 -16.16
C PRO A 232 3.34 -5.37 -15.11
N ALA A 233 2.54 -4.30 -15.26
CA ALA A 233 2.54 -3.18 -14.33
C ALA A 233 1.89 -3.52 -12.98
N VAL A 234 1.14 -4.62 -12.91
CA VAL A 234 0.52 -5.13 -11.67
C VAL A 234 1.16 -6.40 -11.13
N GLN A 235 2.34 -6.74 -11.66
CA GLN A 235 3.12 -7.86 -11.17
C GLN A 235 3.41 -7.72 -9.66
N PRO A 236 3.33 -8.81 -8.87
CA PRO A 236 3.69 -8.77 -7.47
C PRO A 236 5.16 -8.35 -7.29
N LEU A 237 5.39 -7.41 -6.38
CA LEU A 237 6.72 -6.93 -6.02
C LEU A 237 7.52 -7.98 -5.22
N PHE A 238 6.83 -8.64 -4.29
CA PHE A 238 7.40 -9.69 -3.44
C PHE A 238 6.59 -10.97 -3.56
N TRP A 239 7.29 -12.10 -3.67
CA TRP A 239 6.72 -13.44 -3.56
C TRP A 239 7.66 -14.35 -2.79
N VAL A 240 7.14 -15.43 -2.23
CA VAL A 240 7.95 -16.46 -1.58
C VAL A 240 8.62 -17.30 -2.66
N SER A 241 9.94 -17.20 -2.74
CA SER A 241 10.77 -17.87 -3.75
C SER A 241 11.24 -19.26 -3.28
N LYS A 242 11.42 -19.44 -1.97
CA LYS A 242 11.79 -20.71 -1.32
C LYS A 242 11.11 -20.80 0.05
N TRP A 243 10.85 -22.02 0.53
CA TRP A 243 10.29 -22.25 1.85
C TRP A 243 10.68 -23.62 2.40
N VAL A 244 10.66 -23.73 3.73
CA VAL A 244 10.93 -24.95 4.48
C VAL A 244 9.95 -25.00 5.64
N ASP A 245 9.10 -26.01 5.66
CA ASP A 245 8.28 -26.31 6.82
C ASP A 245 9.06 -27.19 7.79
N TYR A 246 9.44 -26.63 8.94
CA TYR A 246 10.01 -27.36 10.06
C TYR A 246 9.22 -27.09 11.36
N SER A 247 7.89 -27.00 11.22
CA SER A 247 6.95 -26.63 12.29
C SER A 247 6.67 -27.72 13.31
N ASP A 248 7.09 -28.97 13.06
CA ASP A 248 7.09 -30.02 14.08
C ASP A 248 8.00 -29.67 15.28
N LYS A 249 9.06 -28.88 15.04
CA LYS A 249 10.03 -28.47 16.06
C LYS A 249 10.19 -26.96 16.23
N TYR A 250 10.31 -26.21 15.15
CA TYR A 250 10.81 -24.84 15.20
C TYR A 250 9.87 -23.82 14.58
N GLY A 251 9.44 -24.06 13.34
CA GLY A 251 8.61 -23.11 12.59
C GLY A 251 8.79 -23.20 11.09
N PHE A 252 8.36 -22.15 10.40
CA PHE A 252 8.33 -22.06 8.95
C PHE A 252 9.34 -21.03 8.44
N GLY A 253 10.37 -21.51 7.75
CA GLY A 253 11.39 -20.68 7.11
C GLY A 253 11.01 -20.36 5.66
N TYR A 254 11.29 -19.14 5.21
CA TYR A 254 11.03 -18.72 3.85
C TYR A 254 12.07 -17.72 3.35
N GLN A 255 12.22 -17.68 2.02
CA GLN A 255 12.98 -16.67 1.30
C GLN A 255 12.03 -15.97 0.31
N LEU A 256 12.14 -14.65 0.24
CA LEU A 256 11.40 -13.81 -0.69
C LEU A 256 12.14 -13.68 -2.04
N SER A 257 11.49 -13.04 -3.01
CA SER A 257 12.04 -12.79 -4.34
C SER A 257 13.23 -11.82 -4.35
N ASP A 258 13.36 -10.97 -3.33
CA ASP A 258 14.43 -10.00 -3.15
C ASP A 258 15.63 -10.54 -2.33
N GLU A 259 15.69 -11.85 -2.09
CA GLU A 259 16.67 -12.53 -1.23
C GLU A 259 16.46 -12.32 0.28
N GLY A 260 15.53 -11.45 0.71
CA GLY A 260 15.13 -11.34 2.11
C GLY A 260 14.63 -12.68 2.64
N MET A 261 14.97 -13.02 3.89
CA MET A 261 14.56 -14.28 4.50
C MET A 261 13.81 -14.04 5.79
N GLY A 262 12.91 -14.95 6.13
CA GLY A 262 12.27 -14.92 7.43
C GLY A 262 12.02 -16.31 7.99
N VAL A 263 11.84 -16.36 9.30
CA VAL A 263 11.38 -17.53 10.03
C VAL A 263 10.22 -17.09 10.90
N MET A 264 9.05 -17.69 10.68
CA MET A 264 7.93 -17.62 11.62
C MET A 264 8.06 -18.81 12.56
N PHE A 265 8.39 -18.56 13.82
CA PHE A 265 8.53 -19.60 14.82
C PHE A 265 7.16 -20.09 15.30
N ASN A 266 7.13 -21.31 15.83
CA ASN A 266 5.93 -21.89 16.40
C ASN A 266 5.34 -21.02 17.52
N ASP A 267 6.16 -20.25 18.24
CA ASP A 267 5.70 -19.36 19.30
C ASP A 267 5.15 -18.01 18.81
N THR A 268 4.81 -17.89 17.51
CA THR A 268 4.31 -16.70 16.77
C THR A 268 5.29 -15.55 16.54
N THR A 269 6.46 -15.58 17.18
CA THR A 269 7.52 -14.60 16.94
C THR A 269 8.16 -14.79 15.56
N LYS A 270 8.81 -13.75 15.06
CA LYS A 270 9.40 -13.75 13.71
C LYS A 270 10.80 -13.16 13.75
N LEU A 271 11.71 -13.74 12.98
CA LEU A 271 12.97 -13.10 12.59
C LEU A 271 12.96 -12.89 11.08
N ILE A 272 13.33 -11.69 10.64
CA ILE A 272 13.37 -11.31 9.23
C ILE A 272 14.77 -10.77 8.94
N MET A 273 15.57 -11.52 8.20
CA MET A 273 16.88 -11.10 7.72
C MET A 273 16.72 -10.33 6.41
N LEU A 274 17.31 -9.13 6.35
CA LEU A 274 17.32 -8.32 5.13
C LEU A 274 18.23 -8.95 4.05
N ALA A 275 18.05 -8.52 2.80
CA ALA A 275 18.82 -9.03 1.66
C ALA A 275 20.35 -8.82 1.79
N ASN A 276 20.79 -7.84 2.60
CA ASN A 276 22.21 -7.65 2.93
C ASN A 276 22.80 -8.79 3.78
N GLY A 277 21.96 -9.69 4.30
CA GLY A 277 22.37 -10.84 5.09
C GLY A 277 22.93 -10.50 6.48
N HIS A 278 22.81 -9.24 6.90
CA HIS A 278 23.40 -8.72 8.13
C HIS A 278 22.36 -8.16 9.10
N ASN A 279 21.41 -7.36 8.62
CA ASN A 279 20.37 -6.79 9.48
C ASN A 279 19.23 -7.78 9.69
N VAL A 280 18.72 -7.85 10.92
CA VAL A 280 17.65 -8.75 11.33
C VAL A 280 16.59 -7.99 12.12
N HIS A 281 15.35 -8.09 11.68
CA HIS A 281 14.19 -7.55 12.39
C HIS A 281 13.57 -8.68 13.21
N PHE A 282 13.40 -8.45 14.50
CA PHE A 282 12.67 -9.34 15.39
C PHE A 282 11.29 -8.76 15.68
N ILE A 283 10.26 -9.60 15.54
CA ILE A 283 8.87 -9.27 15.89
C ILE A 283 8.44 -10.26 16.96
N ASP A 284 8.07 -9.76 18.13
CA ASP A 284 7.60 -10.61 19.22
C ASP A 284 6.14 -11.06 19.04
N LYS A 285 5.55 -11.65 20.10
CA LYS A 285 4.20 -12.23 20.03
C LYS A 285 3.13 -11.15 20.03
N GLU A 286 3.43 -10.04 20.70
CA GLU A 286 2.64 -8.83 20.84
C GLU A 286 2.69 -7.98 19.56
N GLY A 287 3.65 -8.25 18.67
CA GLY A 287 3.85 -7.52 17.42
C GLY A 287 4.84 -6.36 17.56
N GLN A 288 5.50 -6.23 18.71
CA GLN A 288 6.52 -5.22 18.91
C GLN A 288 7.80 -5.60 18.17
N GLU A 289 8.37 -4.59 17.52
CA GLU A 289 9.49 -4.75 16.62
C GLU A 289 10.79 -4.25 17.24
N SER A 290 11.86 -4.97 16.99
CA SER A 290 13.22 -4.56 17.35
C SER A 290 14.20 -4.92 16.23
N TYR A 291 15.24 -4.11 16.10
CA TYR A 291 16.20 -4.19 15.00
C TYR A 291 17.56 -4.55 15.56
N TRP A 292 18.18 -5.56 14.97
CA TRP A 292 19.45 -6.12 15.40
C TRP A 292 20.31 -6.41 14.17
N ASP A 293 21.58 -6.74 14.40
CA ASP A 293 22.40 -7.37 13.39
C ASP A 293 22.77 -8.79 13.80
N VAL A 294 23.25 -9.59 12.84
CA VAL A 294 23.60 -11.00 13.06
C VAL A 294 24.72 -11.21 14.09
N ASN A 295 25.45 -10.17 14.48
CA ASN A 295 26.54 -10.24 15.45
C ASN A 295 26.19 -9.55 16.79
N ASN A 296 25.23 -8.63 16.81
CA ASN A 296 24.81 -7.87 17.98
C ASN A 296 23.30 -7.98 18.22
N PHE A 297 22.95 -8.87 19.16
CA PHE A 297 21.57 -9.13 19.56
C PHE A 297 21.53 -9.58 21.03
N PRO A 298 20.40 -9.44 21.72
CA PRO A 298 20.30 -9.83 23.12
C PRO A 298 20.36 -11.37 23.31
N PRO A 299 20.93 -11.88 24.43
CA PRO A 299 21.17 -13.32 24.62
C PRO A 299 19.94 -14.22 24.46
N HIS A 300 18.75 -13.73 24.77
CA HIS A 300 17.51 -14.51 24.65
C HIS A 300 17.14 -14.86 23.19
N LEU A 301 17.71 -14.16 22.18
CA LEU A 301 17.49 -14.44 20.76
C LEU A 301 18.50 -15.45 20.19
N GLU A 302 19.54 -15.84 20.92
CA GLU A 302 20.65 -16.65 20.40
C GLU A 302 20.18 -17.94 19.71
N LYS A 303 19.25 -18.67 20.33
CA LYS A 303 18.70 -19.90 19.74
C LYS A 303 17.97 -19.65 18.42
N LYS A 304 17.18 -18.56 18.35
CA LYS A 304 16.41 -18.19 17.16
C LYS A 304 17.32 -17.68 16.04
N MET A 305 18.36 -16.91 16.37
CA MET A 305 19.39 -16.48 15.40
C MET A 305 20.14 -17.68 14.81
N LYS A 306 20.51 -18.67 15.63
CA LYS A 306 21.12 -19.91 15.12
C LYS A 306 20.18 -20.63 14.14
N LEU A 307 18.91 -20.78 14.49
CA LEU A 307 17.90 -21.40 13.62
C LEU A 307 17.73 -20.64 12.29
N LEU A 308 17.70 -19.31 12.33
CA LEU A 308 17.67 -18.47 11.13
C LEU A 308 18.86 -18.76 10.21
N THR A 309 20.07 -18.89 10.74
CA THR A 309 21.26 -19.28 9.97
C THR A 309 21.15 -20.70 9.40
N TYR A 310 20.57 -21.65 10.13
CA TYR A 310 20.31 -23.00 9.61
C TYR A 310 19.32 -23.00 8.44
N PHE A 311 18.18 -22.32 8.58
CA PHE A 311 17.20 -22.17 7.49
C PHE A 311 17.84 -21.51 6.26
N LYS A 312 18.60 -20.43 6.47
CA LYS A 312 19.36 -19.75 5.40
C LYS A 312 20.24 -20.73 4.63
N ARG A 313 21.13 -21.43 5.34
CA ARG A 313 22.07 -22.38 4.72
C ARG A 313 21.33 -23.47 3.94
N TYR A 314 20.32 -24.07 4.56
CA TYR A 314 19.54 -25.13 3.92
C TYR A 314 18.86 -24.64 2.62
N MET A 315 18.19 -23.48 2.65
CA MET A 315 17.51 -22.93 1.46
C MET A 315 18.50 -22.54 0.36
N MET A 316 19.71 -22.10 0.71
CA MET A 316 20.75 -21.77 -0.26
C MET A 316 21.35 -23.01 -0.92
N GLU A 317 21.56 -24.08 -0.16
CA GLU A 317 22.24 -25.30 -0.63
C GLU A 317 21.31 -26.28 -1.34
N HIS A 318 20.03 -26.35 -0.95
CA HIS A 318 19.14 -27.44 -1.36
C HIS A 318 17.92 -27.03 -2.21
N LEU A 319 17.63 -25.74 -2.34
CA LEU A 319 16.38 -25.29 -2.96
C LEU A 319 16.64 -24.35 -4.15
N VAL A 320 15.83 -24.51 -5.19
CA VAL A 320 15.83 -23.65 -6.38
C VAL A 320 14.94 -22.42 -6.15
N LYS A 321 15.39 -21.24 -6.59
CA LYS A 321 14.63 -19.99 -6.46
C LYS A 321 13.49 -19.96 -7.48
N ALA A 322 12.24 -19.95 -6.99
CA ALA A 322 11.07 -19.75 -7.85
C ALA A 322 11.02 -18.32 -8.40
N GLY A 323 10.82 -18.19 -9.72
CA GLY A 323 10.80 -16.89 -10.41
C GLY A 323 12.18 -16.25 -10.61
N ALA A 324 13.27 -17.03 -10.63
CA ALA A 324 14.63 -16.49 -10.78
C ALA A 324 14.88 -15.66 -12.06
N GLY A 325 14.14 -15.94 -13.14
CA GLY A 325 14.22 -15.20 -14.40
C GLY A 325 13.34 -13.94 -14.47
N VAL A 326 12.57 -13.66 -13.41
CA VAL A 326 11.68 -12.50 -13.34
C VAL A 326 12.49 -11.31 -12.83
N MET A 327 12.52 -10.21 -13.60
CA MET A 327 13.14 -8.98 -13.12
C MET A 327 12.33 -8.40 -11.96
N ASN A 328 12.96 -8.24 -10.80
CA ASN A 328 12.40 -7.42 -9.73
C ASN A 328 12.48 -5.96 -10.18
N VAL A 329 11.36 -5.24 -10.11
CA VAL A 329 11.35 -3.82 -10.45
C VAL A 329 12.21 -3.08 -9.42
N GLU A 330 13.38 -2.60 -9.83
CA GLU A 330 14.39 -1.94 -8.97
C GLU A 330 13.88 -0.66 -8.27
N SER A 331 12.68 -0.17 -8.64
CA SER A 331 12.11 1.07 -8.14
C SER A 331 11.62 0.99 -6.68
N ASP A 332 11.59 -0.19 -6.06
CA ASP A 332 11.00 -0.39 -4.73
C ASP A 332 12.00 -0.77 -3.62
N GLN A 333 13.16 -0.12 -3.59
CA GLN A 333 14.15 -0.30 -2.51
C GLN A 333 13.71 0.36 -1.19
N ILE A 334 12.69 1.22 -1.23
CA ILE A 334 12.25 1.96 -0.05
C ILE A 334 11.12 1.22 0.68
N SER A 335 10.49 0.16 0.18
CA SER A 335 9.40 -0.46 0.95
C SER A 335 9.88 -1.38 2.06
N ARG A 336 9.14 -1.39 3.18
CA ARG A 336 9.23 -2.42 4.23
C ARG A 336 9.12 -3.80 3.60
N ILE A 337 9.99 -4.74 3.99
CA ILE A 337 9.92 -6.12 3.50
C ILE A 337 8.65 -6.75 4.07
N PRO A 338 7.81 -7.40 3.24
CA PRO A 338 6.66 -8.11 3.75
C PRO A 338 7.13 -9.36 4.48
N HIS A 339 6.44 -9.74 5.55
CA HIS A 339 6.75 -10.96 6.25
C HIS A 339 5.56 -11.90 6.28
N MET A 340 5.82 -13.15 6.65
CA MET A 340 4.75 -14.14 6.75
C MET A 340 3.78 -13.72 7.85
N HIS A 341 2.52 -13.51 7.49
CA HIS A 341 1.43 -13.29 8.43
C HIS A 341 0.88 -14.61 8.96
N THR A 342 0.57 -15.54 8.05
CA THR A 342 0.19 -16.92 8.37
C THR A 342 0.45 -17.83 7.18
N TRP A 343 0.46 -19.13 7.43
CA TRP A 343 0.58 -20.16 6.41
C TRP A 343 -0.14 -21.43 6.85
N PHE A 344 -0.51 -22.26 5.89
CA PHE A 344 -0.95 -23.61 6.16
C PHE A 344 -0.73 -24.52 4.96
N ARG A 345 -0.70 -25.82 5.21
CA ARG A 345 -0.60 -26.87 4.20
C ARG A 345 -1.88 -27.67 4.11
N THR A 346 -2.13 -28.16 2.92
CA THR A 346 -3.18 -29.12 2.61
C THR A 346 -2.54 -30.31 1.87
N LEU A 347 -3.36 -31.20 1.28
CA LEU A 347 -2.84 -32.26 0.43
C LEU A 347 -2.41 -31.72 -0.95
N CYS A 348 -3.06 -30.65 -1.42
CA CYS A 348 -2.82 -30.13 -2.77
C CYS A 348 -1.86 -28.93 -2.82
N ALA A 349 -1.72 -28.17 -1.73
CA ALA A 349 -0.96 -26.93 -1.77
C ALA A 349 -0.41 -26.48 -0.42
N VAL A 350 0.59 -25.60 -0.50
CA VAL A 350 1.02 -24.74 0.60
C VAL A 350 0.48 -23.34 0.35
N VAL A 351 -0.29 -22.81 1.31
CA VAL A 351 -0.89 -21.48 1.26
C VAL A 351 -0.13 -20.57 2.20
N MET A 352 0.33 -19.42 1.68
CA MET A 352 1.13 -18.44 2.40
C MET A 352 0.50 -17.06 2.26
N HIS A 353 0.30 -16.36 3.37
CA HIS A 353 -0.21 -14.99 3.40
C HIS A 353 0.87 -14.06 3.93
N LEU A 354 1.26 -13.08 3.11
CA LEU A 354 2.23 -12.05 3.45
C LEU A 354 1.52 -10.81 4.00
N THR A 355 2.21 -10.05 4.86
CA THR A 355 1.66 -8.84 5.51
C THR A 355 1.33 -7.67 4.58
N ASN A 356 1.67 -7.76 3.28
CA ASN A 356 1.25 -6.80 2.26
C ASN A 356 -0.07 -7.20 1.56
N GLY A 357 -0.79 -8.18 2.12
CA GLY A 357 -2.05 -8.70 1.59
C GLY A 357 -1.88 -9.78 0.51
N THR A 358 -0.65 -10.08 0.08
CA THR A 358 -0.40 -11.08 -0.97
C THR A 358 -0.67 -12.49 -0.45
N VAL A 359 -1.46 -13.27 -1.20
CA VAL A 359 -1.70 -14.68 -0.91
C VAL A 359 -1.09 -15.53 -2.01
N GLN A 360 -0.13 -16.37 -1.66
CA GLN A 360 0.55 -17.28 -2.58
C GLN A 360 0.17 -18.73 -2.29
N LEU A 361 -0.16 -19.46 -3.35
CA LEU A 361 -0.40 -20.91 -3.29
C LEU A 361 0.63 -21.62 -4.16
N ASN A 362 1.37 -22.54 -3.54
CA ASN A 362 2.28 -23.44 -4.23
C ASN A 362 1.64 -24.83 -4.29
N PHE A 363 1.33 -25.32 -5.48
CA PHE A 363 0.64 -26.59 -5.70
C PHE A 363 1.62 -27.76 -5.82
N SER A 364 1.10 -28.98 -5.65
CA SER A 364 1.86 -30.22 -5.79
C SER A 364 2.41 -30.45 -7.20
N ASP A 365 1.74 -29.89 -8.23
CA ASP A 365 2.16 -29.91 -9.64
C ASP A 365 3.27 -28.90 -9.97
N HIS A 366 3.88 -28.30 -8.95
CA HIS A 366 4.90 -27.25 -9.03
C HIS A 366 4.44 -25.90 -9.61
N GLN A 367 3.20 -25.80 -10.08
CA GLN A 367 2.62 -24.51 -10.44
C GLN A 367 2.34 -23.67 -9.19
N LYS A 368 2.29 -22.36 -9.39
CA LYS A 368 2.04 -21.41 -8.31
C LYS A 368 1.09 -20.35 -8.78
N ILE A 369 0.20 -19.91 -7.90
CA ILE A 369 -0.53 -18.67 -8.12
C ILE A 369 -0.24 -17.68 -7.00
N ILE A 370 -0.10 -16.41 -7.37
CA ILE A 370 0.12 -15.30 -6.45
C ILE A 370 -1.04 -14.33 -6.64
N LEU A 371 -1.82 -14.12 -5.60
CA LEU A 371 -3.02 -13.29 -5.61
C LEU A 371 -2.75 -11.99 -4.87
N CYS A 372 -3.06 -10.87 -5.52
CA CYS A 372 -2.89 -9.54 -4.93
C CYS A 372 -4.25 -8.82 -4.84
N PRO A 373 -4.77 -8.55 -3.63
CA PRO A 373 -6.06 -7.87 -3.46
C PRO A 373 -6.04 -6.45 -4.02
N LEU A 374 -4.99 -5.67 -3.74
CA LEU A 374 -4.90 -4.27 -4.18
C LEU A 374 -4.90 -4.17 -5.70
N MET A 375 -4.09 -5.00 -6.36
CA MET A 375 -3.98 -4.96 -7.82
C MET A 375 -5.11 -5.71 -8.53
N ARG A 376 -5.95 -6.43 -7.77
CA ARG A 376 -7.05 -7.25 -8.28
C ARG A 376 -6.56 -8.18 -9.39
N ALA A 377 -5.46 -8.87 -9.11
CA ALA A 377 -4.72 -9.65 -10.09
C ALA A 377 -4.29 -11.02 -9.54
N VAL A 378 -4.09 -11.95 -10.46
CA VAL A 378 -3.46 -13.24 -10.24
C VAL A 378 -2.24 -13.36 -11.13
N THR A 379 -1.11 -13.74 -10.55
CA THR A 379 0.06 -14.18 -11.30
C THR A 379 0.12 -15.70 -11.30
N LEU A 380 0.24 -16.30 -12.47
CA LEU A 380 0.51 -17.72 -12.67
C LEU A 380 2.00 -17.92 -12.94
N MET A 381 2.64 -18.78 -12.15
CA MET A 381 3.93 -19.38 -12.46
C MET A 381 3.69 -20.81 -12.93
N ASP A 382 3.85 -21.05 -14.23
CA ASP A 382 3.62 -22.36 -14.84
C ASP A 382 4.85 -23.29 -14.75
N ASN A 383 4.73 -24.52 -15.24
CA ASN A 383 5.80 -25.53 -15.22
C ASN A 383 7.00 -25.13 -16.10
N ASN A 384 6.76 -24.29 -17.10
CA ASN A 384 7.81 -23.71 -17.95
C ASN A 384 8.47 -22.50 -17.29
N LYS A 385 8.13 -22.20 -16.03
CA LYS A 385 8.60 -21.04 -15.26
C LYS A 385 8.19 -19.70 -15.90
N ASN A 386 7.20 -19.70 -16.80
CA ASN A 386 6.64 -18.46 -17.31
C ASN A 386 5.90 -17.77 -16.17
N PHE A 387 6.05 -16.45 -16.11
CA PHE A 387 5.48 -15.63 -15.06
C PHE A 387 4.48 -14.66 -15.69
N ARG A 388 3.19 -15.01 -15.64
CA ARG A 388 2.13 -14.23 -16.31
C ARG A 388 1.18 -13.65 -15.29
N THR A 389 0.98 -12.34 -15.34
CA THR A 389 0.06 -11.63 -14.44
C THR A 389 -1.18 -11.20 -15.19
N TYR A 390 -2.35 -11.61 -14.71
CA TYR A 390 -3.64 -11.27 -15.28
C TYR A 390 -4.47 -10.50 -14.24
N ARG A 391 -5.08 -9.39 -14.65
CA ARG A 391 -6.12 -8.76 -13.84
C ARG A 391 -7.34 -9.66 -13.80
N PHE A 392 -8.08 -9.64 -12.69
CA PHE A 392 -9.36 -10.34 -12.58
C PHE A 392 -10.35 -9.86 -13.66
N GLN A 393 -10.31 -8.57 -14.00
CA GLN A 393 -11.14 -8.01 -15.07
C GLN A 393 -10.82 -8.63 -16.43
N THR A 394 -9.54 -8.78 -16.77
CA THR A 394 -9.12 -9.44 -18.02
C THR A 394 -9.62 -10.88 -18.08
N ILE A 395 -9.54 -11.63 -16.96
CA ILE A 395 -10.08 -13.00 -16.88
C ILE A 395 -11.60 -13.00 -17.06
N ILE A 396 -12.32 -12.02 -16.50
CA ILE A 396 -13.77 -11.90 -16.64
C ILE A 396 -14.16 -11.69 -18.12
N GLU A 397 -13.44 -10.83 -18.83
CA GLU A 397 -13.76 -10.43 -20.20
C GLU A 397 -13.29 -11.47 -21.23
N GLN A 398 -12.07 -11.97 -21.09
CA GLN A 398 -11.40 -12.82 -22.09
C GLN A 398 -11.40 -14.30 -21.71
N GLY A 399 -11.70 -14.64 -20.47
CA GLY A 399 -11.67 -16.01 -19.96
C GLY A 399 -10.30 -16.46 -19.45
N CYS A 400 -10.20 -17.74 -19.10
CA CYS A 400 -8.94 -18.37 -18.71
C CYS A 400 -9.00 -19.89 -18.91
N SER A 401 -7.85 -20.56 -18.84
CA SER A 401 -7.80 -22.02 -18.97
C SER A 401 -8.64 -22.74 -17.92
N ASN A 402 -9.02 -23.98 -18.21
CA ASN A 402 -9.71 -24.81 -17.24
C ASN A 402 -8.88 -25.00 -15.95
N ASP A 403 -7.56 -25.15 -16.13
CA ASP A 403 -6.59 -25.36 -15.06
C ASP A 403 -6.44 -24.13 -14.15
N LEU A 404 -6.13 -22.96 -14.71
CA LEU A 404 -5.97 -21.71 -13.95
C LEU A 404 -7.21 -21.39 -13.11
N TYR A 405 -8.40 -21.50 -13.69
CA TYR A 405 -9.64 -21.28 -12.93
C TYR A 405 -9.85 -22.30 -11.82
N THR A 406 -9.47 -23.57 -12.03
CA THR A 406 -9.60 -24.60 -10.98
C THR A 406 -8.68 -24.26 -9.81
N LYS A 407 -7.48 -23.75 -10.10
CA LYS A 407 -6.53 -23.23 -9.10
C LYS A 407 -7.05 -21.96 -8.41
N ILE A 408 -7.65 -21.01 -9.13
CA ILE A 408 -8.30 -19.83 -8.53
C ILE A 408 -9.49 -20.25 -7.65
N ARG A 409 -10.26 -21.25 -8.07
CA ARG A 409 -11.39 -21.79 -7.30
C ARG A 409 -10.92 -22.47 -6.02
N TYR A 410 -9.83 -23.24 -6.11
CA TYR A 410 -9.17 -23.81 -4.94
C TYR A 410 -8.71 -22.72 -3.98
N ALA A 411 -8.04 -21.69 -4.49
CA ALA A 411 -7.59 -20.57 -3.69
C ALA A 411 -8.75 -19.83 -3.00
N HIS A 412 -9.87 -19.62 -3.69
CA HIS A 412 -11.06 -19.00 -3.10
C HIS A 412 -11.61 -19.79 -1.90
N GLU A 413 -11.64 -21.14 -1.98
CA GLU A 413 -12.02 -22.00 -0.87
C GLU A 413 -11.04 -21.89 0.31
N LYS A 414 -9.74 -21.86 0.01
CA LYS A 414 -8.67 -21.71 1.02
C LYS A 414 -8.64 -20.34 1.67
N ILE A 415 -8.97 -19.28 0.93
CA ILE A 415 -9.12 -17.92 1.44
C ILE A 415 -10.30 -17.85 2.41
N LYS A 416 -11.40 -18.56 2.13
CA LYS A 416 -12.51 -18.67 3.09
C LYS A 416 -12.06 -19.33 4.40
N LYS A 417 -11.29 -20.43 4.34
CA LYS A 417 -10.71 -21.05 5.55
C LYS A 417 -9.74 -20.14 6.30
N LEU A 418 -9.02 -19.27 5.59
CA LEU A 418 -8.19 -18.24 6.22
C LEU A 418 -9.05 -17.25 7.02
N LEU A 419 -10.17 -16.78 6.45
CA LEU A 419 -11.10 -15.89 7.16
C LEU A 419 -11.68 -16.52 8.42
N GLU A 420 -12.03 -17.80 8.38
CA GLU A 420 -12.52 -18.57 9.53
C GLU A 420 -11.45 -18.75 10.62
N LYS A 421 -10.16 -18.74 10.26
CA LYS A 421 -9.06 -18.75 11.24
C LYS A 421 -8.76 -17.38 11.83
N LEU A 422 -9.12 -16.31 11.12
CA LEU A 422 -8.92 -14.93 11.55
C LEU A 422 -10.10 -14.38 12.37
N SER A 423 -11.18 -15.15 12.55
CA SER A 423 -12.38 -14.80 13.32
C SER A 423 -12.29 -15.13 14.80
#